data_AF-A0A7K4BB23-F1
#
_entry.id   AF-A0A7K4BB23-F1
#
_cell.length_a   1.000
_cell.length_b   1.000
_cell.length_c   1.000
_cell.angle_alpha   90.00
_cell.angle_beta   90.00
_cell.angle_gamma   90.00
#
_symmetry.space_group_name_H-M   'P 1'
#
loop_
_entity.id
_entity.type
_entity.pdbx_description
1 polymer ?
#
loop_
_entity_poly.entity_id
_entity_poly.type
_entity_poly.pdbx_seq_one_letter_code
_entity_poly.pdbx_strand_id
1 'polypeptide(L)'
;MSRPPLLIYLSLFLLLVLIHSLGARYFVFSYPIVPGVSSLYLIVALMIVCALWFGILGILAAYFGCLIGAGILSGLPVGVSLYWSFADLWQVLIPYLAFRYFHASPTLNNRSDIMVLIIFGVLINNFLGAVWGGYTLEFGGIIAHSQVSGTIFRWFIINSLVSGLLVPVLLVFGTPWMKKQELYLGI
;
A
#
# COMPACT_ATOMS: atom_id res chain seq x y z
N MET A 1 -25.38 10.69 -14.23
CA MET A 1 -24.50 11.56 -13.41
C MET A 1 -23.39 12.08 -14.32
N SER A 2 -23.17 13.39 -14.34
CA SER A 2 -22.01 14.00 -15.01
C SER A 2 -20.73 13.57 -14.32
N ARG A 3 -19.66 13.30 -15.08
CA ARG A 3 -18.35 12.99 -14.48
C ARG A 3 -17.86 14.17 -13.64
N PRO A 4 -17.32 13.94 -12.44
CA PRO A 4 -16.70 14.99 -11.64
C PRO A 4 -15.63 15.75 -12.46
N PRO A 5 -15.47 17.07 -12.24
CA PRO A 5 -14.38 17.84 -12.82
C PRO A 5 -13.00 17.25 -12.48
N LEU A 6 -12.03 17.38 -13.40
CA LEU A 6 -10.64 16.93 -13.20
C LEU A 6 -10.03 17.43 -11.89
N LEU A 7 -10.35 18.68 -11.51
CA LEU A 7 -9.88 19.28 -10.26
C LEU A 7 -10.24 18.44 -9.03
N ILE A 8 -11.40 17.78 -9.01
CA ILE A 8 -11.81 16.95 -7.87
C ILE A 8 -10.95 15.68 -7.78
N TYR A 9 -10.64 15.06 -8.92
CA TYR A 9 -9.73 13.91 -8.96
C TYR A 9 -8.31 14.27 -8.54
N LEU A 10 -7.82 15.45 -8.94
CA LEU A 10 -6.52 15.97 -8.50
C LEU A 10 -6.52 16.23 -6.99
N SER A 11 -7.56 16.85 -6.45
CA SER A 11 -7.70 17.08 -5.01
C SER A 11 -7.74 15.76 -4.22
N LEU A 12 -8.47 14.76 -4.71
CA LEU A 12 -8.48 13.42 -4.12
C LEU A 12 -7.09 12.80 -4.14
N PHE A 13 -6.39 12.84 -5.27
CA PHE A 13 -5.04 12.32 -5.39
C PHE A 13 -4.08 12.98 -4.39
N LEU A 14 -4.07 14.31 -4.30
CA LEU A 14 -3.23 15.05 -3.36
C LEU A 14 -3.58 14.72 -1.90
N LEU A 15 -4.87 14.58 -1.59
CA LEU A 15 -5.32 14.17 -0.26
C LEU A 15 -4.84 12.76 0.11
N LEU A 16 -4.94 11.81 -0.81
CA LEU A 16 -4.44 10.44 -0.61
C LEU A 16 -2.92 10.43 -0.41
N VAL A 17 -2.17 11.18 -1.22
CA VAL A 17 -0.72 11.34 -1.05
C VAL A 17 -0.39 11.90 0.33
N LEU A 18 -1.12 12.92 0.79
CA LEU A 18 -0.92 13.52 2.09
C LEU A 18 -1.19 12.52 3.23
N ILE A 19 -2.33 11.83 3.20
CA ILE A 19 -2.71 10.83 4.21
C ILE A 19 -1.66 9.71 4.26
N HIS A 20 -1.29 9.16 3.10
CA HIS A 20 -0.29 8.11 3.00
C HIS A 20 1.08 8.58 3.49
N SER A 21 1.51 9.79 3.11
CA SER A 21 2.81 10.35 3.54
C SER A 21 2.88 10.54 5.05
N LEU A 22 1.85 11.15 5.65
CA LEU A 22 1.81 11.40 7.09
C LEU A 22 1.73 10.10 7.87
N GLY A 23 0.88 9.16 7.44
CA GLY A 23 0.78 7.84 8.05
C GLY A 23 2.09 7.06 7.96
N ALA A 24 2.67 6.98 6.76
CA ALA A 24 3.94 6.29 6.53
C ALA A 24 5.07 6.88 7.38
N ARG A 25 5.20 8.21 7.40
CA ARG A 25 6.18 8.92 8.24
C ARG A 25 6.00 8.60 9.71
N TYR A 26 4.77 8.66 10.22
CA TYR A 26 4.47 8.40 11.62
C TYR A 26 4.88 6.99 12.06
N PHE A 27 4.55 5.97 11.27
CA PHE A 27 4.84 4.57 11.61
C PHE A 27 6.33 4.22 11.50
N VAL A 28 7.02 4.73 10.46
CA VAL A 28 8.47 4.53 10.31
C VAL A 28 9.24 5.24 11.43
N PHE A 29 8.78 6.42 11.86
CA PHE A 29 9.39 7.13 12.98
C PHE A 29 9.14 6.46 14.33
N SER A 30 7.90 6.04 14.58
CA SER A 30 7.49 5.54 15.91
C SER A 30 7.92 4.10 16.16
N TYR A 31 8.02 3.28 15.11
CA TYR A 31 8.26 1.83 15.22
C TYR A 31 9.34 1.34 14.23
N PRO A 32 10.57 1.87 14.23
CA PRO A 32 11.57 1.52 13.23
C PRO A 32 12.12 0.08 13.39
N ILE A 33 12.34 -0.61 12.28
CA ILE A 33 13.18 -1.83 12.20
C ILE A 33 14.56 -1.46 11.64
N VAL A 34 14.55 -0.84 10.47
CA VAL A 34 15.68 -0.24 9.75
C VAL A 34 15.19 1.07 9.13
N PRO A 35 16.07 1.97 8.64
CA PRO A 35 15.62 3.20 8.01
C PRO A 35 14.59 2.93 6.90
N GLY A 36 13.43 3.60 6.98
CA GLY A 36 12.31 3.44 6.03
C GLY A 36 11.37 2.26 6.32
N VAL A 37 11.72 1.33 7.22
CA VAL A 37 10.91 0.12 7.48
C VAL A 37 10.39 0.10 8.90
N SER A 38 9.10 -0.15 9.06
CA SER A 38 8.41 -0.14 10.35
C SER A 38 8.04 -1.55 10.82
N SER A 39 8.09 -1.80 12.13
CA SER A 39 7.56 -3.01 12.79
C SER A 39 6.05 -2.96 13.02
N LEU A 40 5.41 -1.84 12.70
CA LEU A 40 3.97 -1.70 12.65
C LEU A 40 3.58 -0.70 11.57
N TYR A 41 3.07 -1.15 10.43
CA TYR A 41 2.81 -0.30 9.28
C TYR A 41 1.33 -0.30 8.87
N LEU A 42 0.46 0.28 9.70
CA LEU A 42 -1.01 0.25 9.48
C LEU A 42 -1.44 0.90 8.16
N ILE A 43 -0.64 1.84 7.66
CA ILE A 43 -0.94 2.60 6.46
C ILE A 43 -1.03 1.70 5.21
N VAL A 44 -0.38 0.53 5.18
CA VAL A 44 -0.46 -0.40 4.04
C VAL A 44 -1.90 -0.86 3.77
N ALA A 45 -2.68 -1.10 4.82
CA ALA A 45 -4.06 -1.53 4.67
C ALA A 45 -4.91 -0.43 4.01
N LEU A 46 -4.71 0.83 4.43
CA LEU A 46 -5.38 1.97 3.83
C LEU A 46 -4.95 2.16 2.36
N MET A 47 -3.65 2.05 2.07
CA MET A 47 -3.13 2.14 0.70
C MET A 47 -3.77 1.11 -0.23
N ILE A 48 -3.86 -0.16 0.20
CA ILE A 48 -4.49 -1.23 -0.57
C ILE A 48 -5.97 -0.90 -0.83
N VAL A 49 -6.71 -0.54 0.22
CA VAL A 49 -8.13 -0.24 0.12
C VAL A 49 -8.38 0.97 -0.78
N CYS A 50 -7.59 2.03 -0.65
CA CYS A 50 -7.66 3.21 -1.52
C CYS A 50 -7.35 2.86 -2.98
N ALA A 51 -6.42 1.96 -3.27
CA ALA A 51 -6.20 1.48 -4.63
C ALA A 51 -7.40 0.68 -5.16
N LEU A 52 -8.04 -0.15 -4.34
CA LEU A 52 -9.24 -0.89 -4.73
C LEU A 52 -10.47 0.02 -4.93
N TRP A 53 -10.55 1.16 -4.24
CA TRP A 53 -11.66 2.10 -4.37
C TRP A 53 -11.44 3.17 -5.45
N PHE A 54 -10.21 3.65 -5.59
CA PHE A 54 -9.85 4.80 -6.44
C PHE A 54 -8.91 4.45 -7.60
N GLY A 55 -8.67 3.16 -7.84
CA GLY A 55 -7.87 2.65 -8.95
C GLY A 55 -6.49 3.29 -9.03
N ILE A 56 -6.14 3.79 -10.23
CA ILE A 56 -4.82 4.35 -10.52
C ILE A 56 -4.45 5.53 -9.60
N LEU A 57 -5.43 6.33 -9.14
CA LEU A 57 -5.16 7.43 -8.22
C LEU A 57 -4.69 6.91 -6.86
N GLY A 58 -5.33 5.85 -6.34
CA GLY A 58 -4.92 5.20 -5.10
C GLY A 58 -3.55 4.51 -5.23
N ILE A 59 -3.29 3.87 -6.39
CA ILE A 59 -2.01 3.22 -6.68
C ILE A 59 -0.86 4.24 -6.67
N LEU A 60 -1.00 5.32 -7.45
CA LEU A 60 0.03 6.36 -7.51
C LEU A 60 0.19 7.07 -6.17
N ALA A 61 -0.92 7.29 -5.45
CA ALA A 61 -0.86 7.90 -4.13
C ALA A 61 -0.11 7.04 -3.11
N ALA A 62 -0.13 5.71 -3.20
CA ALA A 62 0.67 4.84 -2.35
C ALA A 62 2.17 5.02 -2.63
N TYR A 63 2.58 5.05 -3.91
CA TYR A 63 3.97 5.30 -4.29
C TYR A 63 4.48 6.66 -3.81
N PHE A 64 3.78 7.75 -4.13
CA PHE A 64 4.20 9.09 -3.71
C PHE A 64 4.11 9.27 -2.19
N GLY A 65 3.11 8.66 -1.56
CA GLY A 65 2.98 8.61 -0.11
C GLY A 65 4.18 7.96 0.57
N CYS A 66 4.61 6.81 0.04
CA CYS A 66 5.81 6.11 0.51
C CYS A 66 7.07 6.95 0.28
N LEU A 67 7.25 7.47 -0.94
CA LEU A 67 8.41 8.28 -1.35
C LEU A 67 8.63 9.47 -0.42
N ILE A 68 7.55 10.20 -0.13
CA ILE A 68 7.61 11.38 0.71
C ILE A 68 7.70 10.97 2.18
N GLY A 69 6.78 10.14 2.67
CA GLY A 69 6.63 9.82 4.09
C GLY A 69 7.70 8.89 4.65
N ALA A 70 7.75 7.66 4.14
CA ALA A 70 8.68 6.63 4.60
C ALA A 70 10.08 6.78 3.99
N GLY A 71 10.20 7.45 2.84
CA GLY A 71 11.47 7.78 2.19
C GLY A 71 12.09 9.08 2.70
N ILE A 72 11.82 10.17 1.98
CA ILE A 72 12.48 11.47 2.11
C ILE A 72 12.36 12.03 3.54
N LEU A 73 11.15 12.10 4.08
CA LEU A 73 10.90 12.66 5.42
C LEU A 73 11.45 11.78 6.54
N SER A 74 11.77 10.52 6.25
CA SER A 74 12.37 9.59 7.22
C SER A 74 13.87 9.45 7.07
N GLY A 75 14.51 10.27 6.22
CA GLY A 75 15.96 10.39 6.13
C GLY A 75 16.62 9.43 5.14
N LEU A 76 15.85 8.71 4.31
CA LEU A 76 16.44 7.96 3.21
C LEU A 76 16.95 8.93 2.14
N PRO A 77 18.10 8.65 1.50
CA PRO A 77 18.56 9.44 0.35
C PRO A 77 17.48 9.47 -0.73
N VAL A 78 17.29 10.63 -1.38
CA VAL A 78 16.24 10.80 -2.41
C VAL A 78 16.38 9.76 -3.52
N GLY A 79 17.62 9.51 -3.98
CA GLY A 79 17.90 8.51 -5.01
C GLY A 79 17.45 7.10 -4.60
N VAL A 80 17.69 6.72 -3.33
CA VAL A 80 17.25 5.44 -2.79
C VAL A 80 15.73 5.38 -2.67
N SER A 81 15.13 6.44 -2.16
CA SER A 81 13.68 6.53 -1.94
C SER A 81 12.88 6.34 -3.24
N LEU A 82 13.37 6.88 -4.36
CA LEU A 82 12.69 6.78 -5.66
C LEU A 82 12.41 5.33 -6.08
N TYR A 83 13.43 4.48 -6.09
CA TYR A 83 13.23 3.09 -6.49
C TYR A 83 12.71 2.22 -5.33
N TRP A 84 13.05 2.53 -4.08
CA TRP A 84 12.60 1.76 -2.92
C TRP A 84 11.07 1.86 -2.73
N SER A 85 10.47 3.02 -2.99
CA SER A 85 9.03 3.23 -2.86
C SER A 85 8.16 2.45 -3.84
N PHE A 86 8.76 1.78 -4.82
CA PHE A 86 8.06 0.75 -5.60
C PHE A 86 7.60 -0.42 -4.71
N ALA A 87 8.17 -0.63 -3.53
CA ALA A 87 7.69 -1.61 -2.55
C ALA A 87 6.20 -1.40 -2.24
N ASP A 88 5.79 -0.18 -1.90
CA ASP A 88 4.38 0.15 -1.61
C ASP A 88 3.52 0.18 -2.88
N LEU A 89 4.11 0.52 -4.04
CA LEU A 89 3.44 0.41 -5.34
C LEU A 89 3.05 -1.05 -5.62
N TRP A 90 3.97 -2.00 -5.46
CA TRP A 90 3.69 -3.42 -5.64
C TRP A 90 2.61 -3.90 -4.68
N GLN A 91 2.67 -3.46 -3.42
CA GLN A 91 1.72 -3.83 -2.38
C GLN A 91 0.26 -3.46 -2.74
N VAL A 92 0.04 -2.40 -3.51
CA VAL A 92 -1.31 -1.98 -3.92
C VAL A 92 -1.68 -2.34 -5.36
N LEU A 93 -0.70 -2.39 -6.26
CA LEU A 93 -0.93 -2.70 -7.67
C LEU A 93 -1.35 -4.14 -7.87
N ILE A 94 -0.71 -5.08 -7.17
CA ILE A 94 -1.00 -6.51 -7.26
C ILE A 94 -2.45 -6.83 -6.88
N PRO A 95 -2.97 -6.42 -5.70
CA PRO A 95 -4.37 -6.67 -5.38
C PRO A 95 -5.32 -5.98 -6.35
N TYR A 96 -5.03 -4.75 -6.77
CA TYR A 96 -5.86 -4.05 -7.75
C TYR A 96 -6.01 -4.83 -9.06
N LEU A 97 -4.89 -5.29 -9.63
CA LEU A 97 -4.90 -6.09 -10.86
C LEU A 97 -5.56 -7.44 -10.65
N ALA A 98 -5.31 -8.12 -9.53
CA ALA A 98 -5.89 -9.42 -9.23
C ALA A 98 -7.42 -9.34 -9.09
N PHE A 99 -7.95 -8.36 -8.35
CA PHE A 99 -9.39 -8.17 -8.24
C PHE A 99 -10.03 -7.90 -9.59
N ARG A 100 -9.36 -7.13 -10.47
CA ARG A 100 -9.85 -6.84 -11.81
C ARG A 100 -9.85 -8.07 -12.71
N TYR A 101 -8.77 -8.85 -12.66
CA TYR A 101 -8.59 -10.04 -13.48
C TYR A 101 -9.54 -11.17 -13.09
N PHE A 102 -9.72 -11.41 -11.79
CA PHE A 102 -10.61 -12.46 -11.27
C PHE A 102 -12.05 -11.99 -11.08
N HIS A 103 -12.37 -10.74 -11.45
CA HIS A 103 -13.68 -10.12 -11.22
C HIS A 103 -14.16 -10.22 -9.77
N ALA A 104 -13.25 -10.10 -8.81
CA ALA A 104 -13.55 -10.21 -7.39
C ALA A 104 -14.24 -8.95 -6.88
N SER A 105 -15.26 -9.11 -6.03
CA SER A 105 -15.94 -7.95 -5.42
C SER A 105 -15.20 -7.45 -4.18
N PRO A 106 -14.90 -6.14 -4.07
CA PRO A 106 -14.36 -5.54 -2.85
C PRO A 106 -15.33 -5.55 -1.66
N THR A 107 -16.53 -6.11 -1.80
CA THR A 107 -17.44 -6.35 -0.66
C THR A 107 -17.19 -7.70 0.01
N LEU A 108 -16.38 -8.58 -0.61
CA LEU A 108 -15.98 -9.89 -0.08
C LEU A 108 -17.17 -10.80 0.26
N ASN A 109 -18.17 -10.85 -0.64
CA ASN A 109 -19.44 -11.55 -0.38
C ASN A 109 -19.33 -13.07 -0.53
N ASN A 110 -18.31 -13.55 -1.25
CA ASN A 110 -18.15 -14.97 -1.55
C ASN A 110 -16.72 -15.44 -1.25
N ARG A 111 -16.54 -16.77 -1.21
CA ARG A 111 -15.23 -17.38 -0.91
C ARG A 111 -14.17 -17.05 -1.95
N SER A 112 -14.54 -16.86 -3.22
CA SER A 112 -13.60 -16.50 -4.29
C SER A 112 -13.00 -15.11 -4.05
N ASP A 113 -13.83 -14.12 -3.70
CA ASP A 113 -13.37 -12.76 -3.37
C ASP A 113 -12.39 -12.78 -2.20
N ILE A 114 -12.70 -13.56 -1.16
CA ILE A 114 -11.84 -13.72 0.02
C ILE A 114 -10.53 -14.41 -0.37
N MET A 115 -10.56 -15.44 -1.22
CA MET A 115 -9.34 -16.10 -1.70
C MET A 115 -8.46 -15.16 -2.50
N VAL A 116 -9.04 -14.34 -3.39
CA VAL A 116 -8.29 -13.33 -4.15
C VAL A 116 -7.65 -12.33 -3.19
N LEU A 117 -8.37 -11.88 -2.16
CA LEU A 117 -7.82 -10.99 -1.14
C LEU A 117 -6.66 -11.64 -0.38
N ILE A 118 -6.82 -12.85 0.14
CA ILE A 118 -5.76 -13.51 0.92
C ILE A 118 -4.52 -13.76 0.06
N ILE A 119 -4.69 -14.31 -1.15
CA ILE A 119 -3.55 -14.67 -2.00
C ILE A 119 -2.85 -13.41 -2.53
N PHE A 120 -3.61 -12.48 -3.12
CA PHE A 120 -3.03 -11.35 -3.85
C PHE A 120 -3.00 -10.04 -3.07
N GLY A 121 -3.89 -9.83 -2.10
CA GLY A 121 -3.92 -8.62 -1.28
C GLY A 121 -3.26 -8.75 0.09
N VAL A 122 -2.88 -9.96 0.50
CA VAL A 122 -2.20 -10.19 1.79
C VAL A 122 -0.85 -10.91 1.63
N LEU A 123 -0.77 -11.96 0.81
CA LEU A 123 0.45 -12.77 0.72
C LEU A 123 1.39 -12.28 -0.38
N ILE A 124 1.00 -12.40 -1.65
CA ILE A 124 1.88 -12.13 -2.79
C ILE A 124 2.34 -10.67 -2.81
N ASN A 125 1.43 -9.72 -2.57
CA ASN A 125 1.76 -8.30 -2.61
C ASN A 125 2.75 -7.88 -1.53
N ASN A 126 2.55 -8.34 -0.28
CA ASN A 126 3.45 -8.03 0.82
C ASN A 126 4.78 -8.76 0.69
N PHE A 127 4.78 -9.99 0.16
CA PHE A 127 6.01 -10.70 -0.13
C PHE A 127 6.85 -9.96 -1.17
N LEU A 128 6.25 -9.58 -2.31
CA LEU A 128 6.96 -8.85 -3.36
C LEU A 128 7.38 -7.45 -2.91
N GLY A 129 6.55 -6.74 -2.15
CA GLY A 129 6.91 -5.46 -1.55
C GLY A 129 8.10 -5.58 -0.58
N ALA A 130 8.09 -6.60 0.29
CA ALA A 130 9.17 -6.83 1.25
C ALA A 130 10.47 -7.25 0.56
N VAL A 131 10.42 -8.15 -0.43
CA VAL A 131 11.57 -8.57 -1.22
C VAL A 131 12.17 -7.39 -1.97
N TRP A 132 11.33 -6.62 -2.67
CA TRP A 132 11.77 -5.41 -3.36
C TRP A 132 12.44 -4.44 -2.38
N GLY A 133 11.71 -4.05 -1.33
CA GLY A 133 12.20 -3.08 -0.34
C GLY A 133 13.50 -3.52 0.34
N GLY A 134 13.62 -4.79 0.72
CA GLY A 134 14.82 -5.34 1.35
C GLY A 134 16.06 -5.26 0.46
N TYR A 135 15.97 -5.75 -0.77
CA TYR A 135 17.10 -5.71 -1.71
C TYR A 135 17.44 -4.29 -2.17
N THR A 136 16.44 -3.43 -2.35
CA THR A 136 16.71 -2.06 -2.77
C THR A 136 17.35 -1.22 -1.66
N LEU A 137 17.07 -1.51 -0.39
CA LEU A 137 17.80 -0.90 0.74
C LEU A 137 19.26 -1.34 0.77
N GLU A 138 19.54 -2.62 0.52
CA GLU A 138 20.92 -3.12 0.40
C GLU A 138 21.64 -2.45 -0.77
N PHE A 139 21.02 -2.44 -1.95
CA PHE A 139 21.56 -1.80 -3.15
C PHE A 139 21.87 -0.31 -2.92
N GLY A 140 21.03 0.38 -2.14
CA GLY A 140 21.23 1.76 -1.73
C GLY A 140 22.28 1.97 -0.64
N GLY A 141 22.93 0.91 -0.15
CA GLY A 141 23.90 0.97 0.94
C GLY A 141 23.31 1.31 2.31
N ILE A 142 21.99 1.17 2.48
CA ILE A 142 21.27 1.52 3.72
C ILE A 142 21.37 0.41 4.76
N ILE A 143 21.35 -0.84 4.32
CA ILE A 143 21.49 -2.02 5.17
C ILE A 143 22.59 -2.93 4.63
N ALA A 144 23.22 -3.70 5.51
CA ALA A 144 24.17 -4.73 5.12
C ALA A 144 23.46 -5.97 4.56
N HIS A 145 24.15 -6.74 3.71
CA HIS A 145 23.64 -8.01 3.16
C HIS A 145 23.10 -8.96 4.23
N SER A 146 23.79 -9.05 5.37
CA SER A 146 23.39 -9.89 6.51
C SER A 146 22.05 -9.49 7.15
N GLN A 147 21.58 -8.27 6.92
CA GLN A 147 20.31 -7.74 7.45
C GLN A 147 19.13 -7.93 6.48
N VAL A 148 19.38 -8.28 5.22
CA VAL A 148 18.36 -8.35 4.16
C VAL A 148 17.29 -9.36 4.49
N SER A 149 17.68 -10.60 4.81
CA SER A 149 16.74 -11.69 5.12
C SER A 149 15.85 -11.35 6.33
N GLY A 150 16.44 -10.80 7.39
CA GLY A 150 15.73 -10.36 8.59
C GLY A 150 14.75 -9.21 8.30
N THR A 151 15.15 -8.27 7.44
CA THR A 151 14.30 -7.14 7.01
C THR A 151 13.11 -7.63 6.20
N ILE A 152 13.34 -8.46 5.18
CA ILE A 152 12.30 -9.04 4.34
C ILE A 152 11.30 -9.83 5.20
N PHE A 153 11.80 -10.71 6.06
CA PHE A 153 10.95 -11.56 6.90
C PHE A 153 10.06 -10.73 7.82
N ARG A 154 10.63 -9.78 8.56
CA ARG A 154 9.87 -8.94 9.51
C ARG A 154 8.85 -8.07 8.78
N TRP A 155 9.25 -7.44 7.68
CA TRP A 155 8.35 -6.63 6.87
C TRP A 155 7.18 -7.48 6.35
N PHE A 156 7.47 -8.61 5.71
CA PHE A 156 6.45 -9.50 5.17
C PHE A 156 5.43 -9.92 6.23
N ILE A 157 5.89 -10.44 7.37
CA ILE A 157 5.01 -10.92 8.44
C ILE A 157 4.13 -9.79 8.99
N ILE A 158 4.72 -8.64 9.32
CA ILE A 158 3.96 -7.52 9.87
C ILE A 158 2.93 -7.00 8.87
N ASN A 159 3.32 -6.76 7.61
CA ASN A 159 2.39 -6.23 6.63
C ASN A 159 1.29 -7.24 6.26
N SER A 160 1.60 -8.54 6.20
CA SER A 160 0.58 -9.57 6.00
C SER A 160 -0.40 -9.66 7.17
N LEU A 161 0.06 -9.52 8.42
CA LEU A 161 -0.84 -9.47 9.58
C LEU A 161 -1.75 -8.23 9.53
N VAL A 162 -1.15 -7.06 9.32
CA VAL A 162 -1.88 -5.79 9.25
C VAL A 162 -2.92 -5.80 8.11
N SER A 163 -2.50 -6.17 6.90
CA SER A 163 -3.39 -6.20 5.74
C SER A 163 -4.46 -7.29 5.88
N GLY A 164 -4.09 -8.49 6.35
CA GLY A 164 -5.01 -9.60 6.57
C GLY A 164 -6.08 -9.32 7.62
N LEU A 165 -5.81 -8.44 8.58
CA LEU A 165 -6.80 -8.02 9.58
C LEU A 165 -7.61 -6.80 9.12
N LEU A 166 -6.94 -5.75 8.65
CA LEU A 166 -7.59 -4.46 8.43
C LEU A 166 -8.23 -4.33 7.04
N VAL A 167 -7.63 -4.89 5.99
CA VAL A 167 -8.20 -4.77 4.63
C VAL A 167 -9.58 -5.42 4.56
N PRO A 168 -9.83 -6.66 5.04
CA PRO A 168 -11.17 -7.22 5.01
C PRO A 168 -12.19 -6.38 5.77
N VAL A 169 -11.83 -5.87 6.96
CA VAL A 169 -12.71 -5.02 7.78
C VAL A 169 -13.07 -3.75 7.03
N LEU A 170 -12.08 -3.02 6.52
CA LEU A 170 -12.28 -1.78 5.77
C LEU A 170 -13.10 -2.02 4.49
N LEU A 171 -12.89 -3.13 3.81
CA LEU A 171 -13.63 -3.49 2.60
C LEU A 171 -15.09 -3.86 2.89
N VAL A 172 -15.34 -4.74 3.85
CA VAL A 172 -16.71 -5.19 4.20
C VAL A 172 -17.58 -4.02 4.66
N PHE A 173 -17.06 -3.16 5.52
CA PHE A 173 -17.83 -2.05 6.08
C PHE A 173 -17.78 -0.79 5.21
N GLY A 174 -16.64 -0.51 4.57
CA GLY A 174 -16.43 0.72 3.80
C GLY A 174 -16.94 0.63 2.35
N THR A 175 -16.75 -0.48 1.65
CA THR A 175 -17.12 -0.60 0.24
C THR A 175 -18.60 -0.31 -0.03
N PRO A 176 -19.58 -0.78 0.78
CA PRO A 176 -20.99 -0.47 0.55
C PRO A 176 -21.32 1.03 0.61
N TRP A 177 -20.61 1.79 1.44
CA TRP A 177 -20.75 3.24 1.52
C TRP A 177 -20.00 3.92 0.36
N MET A 178 -18.78 3.47 0.06
CA MET A 178 -17.96 4.00 -1.02
C MET A 178 -18.64 3.88 -2.39
N LYS A 179 -19.30 2.76 -2.68
CA LYS A 179 -20.03 2.55 -3.94
C LYS A 179 -21.15 3.57 -4.21
N LYS A 180 -21.59 4.32 -3.19
CA LYS A 180 -22.58 5.39 -3.31
C LYS A 180 -21.96 6.76 -3.63
N GLN A 181 -20.63 6.87 -3.54
CA GLN A 181 -19.91 8.13 -3.73
C GLN A 181 -19.51 8.30 -5.20
N GLU A 182 -19.55 9.54 -5.70
CA GLU A 182 -19.22 9.86 -7.11
C GLU A 182 -17.74 9.62 -7.46
N LEU A 183 -16.88 9.60 -6.44
CA LEU A 183 -15.43 9.42 -6.60
C LEU A 183 -15.00 7.95 -6.53
N TYR A 184 -15.93 7.03 -6.28
CA TYR A 184 -15.62 5.60 -6.36
C TYR A 184 -15.38 5.22 -7.82
N LEU A 185 -14.14 4.80 -8.11
CA LEU A 185 -13.73 4.34 -9.43
C LEU A 185 -13.86 2.82 -9.54
N GLY A 186 -13.77 2.13 -8.41
CA GLY A 186 -13.94 0.68 -8.32
C GLY A 186 -12.91 -0.12 -9.12
N ILE A 187 -13.25 -1.40 -9.29
CA ILE A 187 -12.48 -2.40 -10.01
C ILE A 187 -13.38 -3.03 -11.06
#